data_AF-A0A7Y2KZJ2-F1
#
_entry.id   AF-A0A7Y2KZJ2-F1
#
_cell.length_a   1.000
_cell.length_b   1.000
_cell.length_c   1.000
_cell.angle_alpha   90.00
_cell.angle_beta   90.00
_cell.angle_gamma   90.00
#
_symmetry.space_group_name_H-M   'P 1'
#
loop_
_entity.id
_entity.type
_entity.pdbx_description
1 polymer ?
#
loop_
_entity_poly.entity_id
_entity_poly.type
_entity_poly.pdbx_seq_one_letter_code
_entity_poly.pdbx_strand_id
1 'polypeptide(L)'
;MSKGLKGKLVLAISSRALFDLSVSHQVYLAQGIEAYRQYQIEHEDEVLEPGDAFALVKKLLSFNASLGHERVEVVLVSRNSADTGLRVFNSIQHYGLGISRAAFSGGRNPHAYLSAFGCDLFLSTHAQDVRSALDAGFAAATILSGGARRAESNELRIAFDGDAVLFSDESERVFQSGGLEAFQSQEREAARSPLRGGPFKG
;
A
#
# COMPACT_ATOMS: atom_id res chain seq x y z
N MET A 1 2.13 14.11 15.79
CA MET A 1 3.18 14.02 14.76
C MET A 1 4.44 13.47 15.38
N SER A 2 4.84 12.25 15.01
CA SER A 2 6.00 11.56 15.58
C SER A 2 7.29 12.26 15.15
N LYS A 3 7.99 12.86 16.11
CA LYS A 3 9.26 13.58 15.89
C LYS A 3 10.45 12.67 15.52
N GLY A 4 10.26 11.35 15.42
CA GLY A 4 11.34 10.35 15.33
C GLY A 4 11.74 9.86 13.93
N LEU A 5 10.99 10.17 12.87
CA LEU A 5 11.18 9.58 11.53
C LEU A 5 11.60 10.59 10.44
N LYS A 6 12.14 11.76 10.81
CA LYS A 6 12.48 12.84 9.86
C LYS A 6 13.32 12.31 8.69
N GLY A 7 12.70 12.21 7.51
CA GLY A 7 13.36 11.88 6.24
C GLY A 7 13.31 10.40 5.82
N LYS A 8 12.53 9.55 6.48
CA LYS A 8 12.19 8.20 6.01
C LYS A 8 10.73 8.14 5.54
N LEU A 9 10.47 7.40 4.47
CA LEU A 9 9.14 6.99 4.02
C LEU A 9 8.76 5.68 4.72
N VAL A 10 7.76 5.70 5.59
CA VAL A 10 7.24 4.52 6.28
C VAL A 10 6.00 3.98 5.56
N LEU A 11 6.19 2.89 4.83
CA LEU A 11 5.16 2.19 4.08
C LEU A 11 4.59 1.04 4.90
N ALA A 12 3.31 1.13 5.29
CA ALA A 12 2.61 -0.03 5.85
C ALA A 12 2.02 -0.89 4.73
N ILE A 13 2.21 -2.20 4.81
CA ILE A 13 1.68 -3.14 3.82
C ILE A 13 0.90 -4.28 4.46
N SER A 14 -0.24 -4.62 3.85
CA SER A 14 -1.00 -5.79 4.28
C SER A 14 -0.31 -7.11 3.92
N SER A 15 -0.47 -8.14 4.76
CA SER A 15 0.09 -9.49 4.52
C SER A 15 -0.33 -10.08 3.18
N ARG A 16 -1.61 -9.93 2.82
CA ARG A 16 -2.18 -10.42 1.54
C ARG A 16 -1.73 -9.61 0.31
N ALA A 17 -1.23 -8.40 0.51
CA ALA A 17 -0.63 -7.64 -0.58
C ALA A 17 0.82 -8.10 -0.80
N LEU A 18 1.55 -8.36 0.29
CA LEU A 18 2.95 -8.77 0.22
C LEU A 18 3.12 -10.22 -0.26
N PHE A 19 2.26 -11.13 0.18
CA PHE A 19 2.33 -12.56 -0.15
C PHE A 19 0.99 -13.10 -0.64
N ASP A 20 1.05 -14.14 -1.47
CA ASP A 20 -0.13 -14.87 -1.89
C ASP A 20 -0.65 -15.75 -0.75
N LEU A 21 -1.78 -15.33 -0.19
CA LEU A 21 -2.51 -16.03 0.86
C LEU A 21 -3.86 -16.57 0.33
N SER A 22 -4.03 -16.71 -0.98
CA SER A 22 -5.32 -17.06 -1.60
C SER A 22 -5.86 -18.39 -1.10
N VAL A 23 -5.02 -19.42 -0.97
CA VAL A 23 -5.41 -20.75 -0.46
C VAL A 23 -5.88 -20.65 0.99
N SER A 24 -5.06 -20.07 1.88
CA SER A 24 -5.44 -19.89 3.28
C SER A 24 -6.72 -19.04 3.41
N HIS A 25 -6.89 -18.02 2.57
CA HIS A 25 -8.11 -17.22 2.56
C HIS A 25 -9.35 -18.01 2.13
N GLN A 26 -9.22 -18.94 1.17
CA GLN A 26 -10.31 -19.84 0.82
C GLN A 26 -10.70 -20.76 1.98
N VAL A 27 -9.71 -21.27 2.75
CA VAL A 27 -9.98 -22.03 3.98
C VAL A 27 -10.78 -21.18 4.98
N TYR A 28 -10.39 -19.92 5.18
CA TYR A 28 -11.14 -18.98 6.02
C TYR A 28 -12.60 -18.81 5.56
N LEU A 29 -12.82 -18.58 4.26
CA LEU A 29 -14.16 -18.36 3.71
C LEU A 29 -15.03 -19.61 3.81
N ALA A 30 -14.45 -20.80 3.64
CA ALA A 30 -15.19 -22.06 3.64
C ALA A 30 -15.43 -22.63 5.05
N GLN A 31 -14.48 -22.46 5.96
CA GLN A 31 -14.41 -23.21 7.23
C GLN A 31 -14.24 -22.31 8.46
N GLY A 32 -14.09 -21.00 8.29
CA GLY A 32 -13.99 -20.03 9.38
C GLY A 32 -12.58 -19.86 9.94
N ILE A 33 -12.49 -19.08 11.03
CA ILE A 33 -11.23 -18.58 11.59
C ILE A 33 -10.37 -19.67 12.25
N GLU A 34 -10.98 -20.67 12.90
CA GLU A 34 -10.24 -21.76 13.55
C GLU A 34 -9.56 -22.67 12.54
N ALA A 35 -10.24 -23.03 11.45
CA ALA A 35 -9.65 -23.82 10.38
C ALA A 35 -8.53 -23.05 9.65
N TYR A 36 -8.74 -21.75 9.41
CA TYR A 36 -7.70 -20.86 8.89
C TYR A 36 -6.45 -20.84 9.78
N ARG A 37 -6.66 -20.72 11.09
CA ARG A 37 -5.59 -20.69 12.08
C ARG A 37 -4.78 -21.98 12.06
N GLN A 38 -5.47 -23.13 12.10
CA GLN A 38 -4.84 -24.43 12.06
C GLN A 38 -4.04 -24.62 10.76
N TYR A 39 -4.63 -24.26 9.62
CA TYR A 39 -3.95 -24.30 8.32
C TYR A 39 -2.65 -23.47 8.32
N GLN A 40 -2.68 -22.25 8.88
CA GLN A 40 -1.50 -21.40 8.94
C GLN A 40 -0.38 -21.95 9.83
N ILE A 41 -0.72 -22.66 10.92
CA ILE A 41 0.24 -23.29 11.82
C ILE A 41 0.85 -24.54 11.17
N GLU A 42 0.02 -25.40 10.56
CA GLU A 42 0.49 -26.62 9.89
C GLU A 42 1.44 -26.35 8.73
N HIS A 43 1.30 -25.18 8.09
CA HIS A 43 2.10 -24.77 6.95
C HIS A 43 3.08 -23.63 7.34
N GLU A 44 3.44 -23.47 8.62
CA GLU A 44 4.25 -22.31 9.07
C GLU A 44 5.65 -22.25 8.43
N ASP A 45 6.22 -23.41 8.15
CA ASP A 45 7.54 -23.55 7.52
C ASP A 45 7.47 -23.51 5.98
N GLU A 46 6.26 -23.45 5.41
CA GLU A 46 6.08 -23.30 3.98
C GLU A 46 6.15 -21.84 3.56
N VAL A 47 7.17 -21.52 2.76
CA VAL A 47 7.36 -20.22 2.16
C VAL A 47 6.14 -19.83 1.31
N LEU A 48 5.59 -18.65 1.58
CA LEU A 48 4.50 -18.08 0.79
C LEU A 48 5.02 -17.53 -0.52
N GLU A 49 4.27 -17.77 -1.59
CA GLU A 49 4.58 -17.18 -2.89
C GLU A 49 4.45 -15.64 -2.88
N PRO A 50 5.21 -14.93 -3.74
CA PRO A 50 5.12 -13.48 -3.88
C PRO A 50 3.70 -12.98 -4.23
N GLY A 51 3.20 -12.01 -3.47
CA GLY A 51 1.92 -11.34 -3.74
C GLY A 51 2.05 -10.17 -4.72
N ASP A 52 0.93 -9.51 -5.00
CA ASP A 52 0.83 -8.41 -5.98
C ASP A 52 1.79 -7.23 -5.70
N ALA A 53 2.07 -6.97 -4.42
CA ALA A 53 2.92 -5.87 -4.00
C ALA A 53 4.39 -6.23 -3.82
N PHE A 54 4.73 -7.52 -3.91
CA PHE A 54 6.05 -8.02 -3.57
C PHE A 54 7.16 -7.33 -4.37
N ALA A 55 6.98 -7.23 -5.69
CA ALA A 55 7.95 -6.57 -6.57
C ALA A 55 8.13 -5.08 -6.24
N LEU A 56 7.04 -4.38 -5.86
CA LEU A 56 7.09 -2.99 -5.45
C LEU A 56 7.91 -2.84 -4.16
N VAL A 57 7.61 -3.66 -3.14
CA VAL A 57 8.31 -3.67 -1.86
C VAL A 57 9.79 -3.98 -2.03
N LYS A 58 10.14 -5.00 -2.83
CA LYS A 58 11.53 -5.36 -3.12
C LYS A 58 12.29 -4.18 -3.73
N LYS A 59 11.71 -3.49 -4.71
CA LYS A 59 12.32 -2.31 -5.36
C LYS A 59 12.49 -1.15 -4.38
N LEU A 60 11.46 -0.83 -3.60
CA LEU A 60 11.52 0.25 -2.61
C LEU A 60 12.59 0.00 -1.55
N LEU A 61 12.68 -1.22 -1.02
CA LEU A 61 13.72 -1.61 -0.06
C LEU A 61 15.12 -1.58 -0.70
N SER A 62 15.25 -1.89 -1.99
CA SER A 62 16.53 -1.87 -2.69
C SER A 62 17.15 -0.46 -2.75
N PHE A 63 16.34 0.61 -2.70
CA PHE A 63 16.84 1.98 -2.64
C PHE A 63 17.69 2.25 -1.40
N ASN A 64 17.40 1.60 -0.27
CA ASN A 64 18.20 1.77 0.94
C ASN A 64 19.66 1.35 0.71
N ALA A 65 19.86 0.23 -0.01
CA ALA A 65 21.18 -0.25 -0.36
C ALA A 65 21.87 0.70 -1.35
N SER A 66 21.16 1.16 -2.39
CA SER A 66 21.72 2.08 -3.39
C SER A 66 22.07 3.46 -2.84
N LEU A 67 21.32 3.95 -1.84
CA LEU A 67 21.56 5.26 -1.22
C LEU A 67 22.56 5.20 -0.06
N GLY A 68 22.90 4.00 0.43
CA GLY A 68 23.80 3.80 1.58
C GLY A 68 23.21 4.23 2.93
N HIS A 69 21.91 4.50 2.99
CA HIS A 69 21.18 4.82 4.22
C HIS A 69 19.69 4.48 4.07
N GLU A 70 19.03 4.16 5.17
CA GLU A 70 17.61 3.78 5.17
C GLU A 70 16.70 4.99 4.91
N ARG A 71 16.12 5.05 3.71
CA ARG A 71 15.12 6.06 3.30
C ARG A 71 13.72 5.52 3.20
N VAL A 72 13.58 4.22 2.97
CA VAL A 72 12.29 3.54 2.94
C VAL A 72 12.26 2.50 4.03
N GLU A 73 11.22 2.54 4.84
CA GLU A 73 10.92 1.50 5.80
C GLU A 73 9.61 0.85 5.40
N VAL A 74 9.58 -0.47 5.36
CA VAL A 74 8.34 -1.22 5.11
C VAL A 74 7.95 -1.92 6.41
N VAL A 75 6.72 -1.70 6.85
CA VAL A 75 6.14 -2.34 8.04
C VAL A 75 4.97 -3.24 7.63
N LEU A 76 4.91 -4.43 8.19
CA LEU A 76 3.82 -5.37 7.90
C LEU A 76 2.63 -5.08 8.83
N VAL A 77 1.43 -4.99 8.29
CA VAL A 77 0.22 -4.81 9.10
C VAL A 77 -0.83 -5.81 8.67
N SER A 78 -1.19 -6.72 9.57
CA SER A 78 -2.07 -7.84 9.26
C SER A 78 -3.28 -7.85 10.17
N ARG A 79 -4.45 -8.14 9.59
CA ARG A 79 -5.65 -8.49 10.35
C ARG A 79 -5.61 -9.92 10.91
N ASN A 80 -4.62 -10.72 10.53
CA ASN A 80 -4.46 -12.05 11.10
C ASN A 80 -4.01 -11.95 12.56
N SER A 81 -4.12 -13.05 13.29
CA SER A 81 -3.60 -13.16 14.66
C SER A 81 -2.09 -13.41 14.64
N ALA A 82 -1.39 -13.03 15.72
CA ALA A 82 0.07 -13.10 15.78
C ALA A 82 0.61 -14.54 15.62
N ASP A 83 -0.12 -15.51 16.15
CA ASP A 83 0.18 -16.94 16.05
C ASP A 83 0.10 -17.47 14.60
N THR A 84 -0.70 -16.85 13.73
CA THR A 84 -0.72 -17.17 12.29
C THR A 84 0.27 -16.32 11.47
N GLY A 85 1.01 -15.44 12.15
CA GLY A 85 1.95 -14.50 11.55
C GLY A 85 3.33 -15.08 11.27
N LEU A 86 3.70 -16.19 11.93
CA LEU A 86 5.02 -16.82 11.77
C LEU A 86 5.32 -17.20 10.33
N ARG A 87 4.37 -17.82 9.62
CA ARG A 87 4.51 -18.14 8.19
C ARG A 87 4.89 -16.92 7.33
N VAL A 88 4.28 -15.77 7.63
CA VAL A 88 4.59 -14.52 6.92
C VAL A 88 6.00 -14.04 7.25
N PHE A 89 6.43 -14.13 8.51
CA PHE A 89 7.80 -13.78 8.89
C PHE A 89 8.85 -14.72 8.31
N ASN A 90 8.60 -16.04 8.32
CA ASN A 90 9.46 -17.03 7.69
C ASN A 90 9.64 -16.73 6.21
N SER A 91 8.56 -16.32 5.53
CA SER A 91 8.61 -15.87 4.14
C SER A 91 9.40 -14.56 3.97
N ILE A 92 9.19 -13.55 4.83
CA ILE A 92 9.98 -12.31 4.84
C ILE A 92 11.48 -12.60 4.96
N GLN A 93 11.86 -13.50 5.87
CA GLN A 93 13.24 -13.92 6.07
C GLN A 93 13.79 -14.69 4.88
N HIS A 94 13.03 -15.65 4.34
CA HIS A 94 13.40 -16.43 3.16
C HIS A 94 13.75 -15.52 1.97
N TYR A 95 12.94 -14.48 1.72
CA TYR A 95 13.17 -13.54 0.63
C TYR A 95 14.16 -12.41 0.95
N GLY A 96 14.71 -12.37 2.18
CA GLY A 96 15.64 -11.33 2.59
C GLY A 96 15.04 -9.92 2.59
N LEU A 97 13.73 -9.80 2.83
CA LEU A 97 13.07 -8.49 2.92
C LEU A 97 13.43 -7.84 4.25
N GLY A 98 14.00 -6.63 4.22
CA GLY A 98 14.37 -5.84 5.41
C GLY A 98 13.18 -5.26 6.19
N ILE A 99 12.18 -6.08 6.48
CA ILE A 99 10.97 -5.72 7.22
C ILE A 99 11.18 -6.11 8.69
N SER A 100 11.46 -5.13 9.54
CA SER A 100 11.79 -5.34 10.95
C SER A 100 10.61 -5.12 11.92
N ARG A 101 9.54 -4.45 11.47
CA ARG A 101 8.34 -4.19 12.27
C ARG A 101 7.12 -4.81 11.64
N ALA A 102 6.29 -5.44 12.48
CA ALA A 102 4.98 -5.93 12.09
C ALA A 102 3.95 -5.73 13.21
N ALA A 103 2.68 -5.61 12.83
CA ALA A 103 1.56 -5.66 13.75
C ALA A 103 0.49 -6.64 13.27
N PHE A 104 -0.07 -7.38 14.21
CA PHE A 104 -1.14 -8.36 14.01
C PHE A 104 -2.32 -7.97 14.87
N SER A 105 -3.42 -7.53 14.25
CA SER A 105 -4.56 -6.97 14.96
C SER A 105 -5.63 -7.99 15.36
N GLY A 106 -5.52 -9.25 14.91
CA GLY A 106 -6.44 -10.34 15.30
C GLY A 106 -7.90 -10.04 14.95
N GLY A 107 -8.15 -9.60 13.71
CA GLY A 107 -9.46 -9.26 13.16
C GLY A 107 -9.87 -7.81 13.39
N ARG A 108 -9.23 -7.10 14.33
CA ARG A 108 -9.50 -5.68 14.56
C ARG A 108 -8.95 -4.82 13.43
N ASN A 109 -9.46 -3.59 13.37
CA ASN A 109 -8.96 -2.60 12.46
C ASN A 109 -7.46 -2.26 12.75
N PRO A 110 -6.60 -2.16 11.71
CA PRO A 110 -5.18 -1.89 11.86
C PRO A 110 -4.79 -0.43 12.22
N HIS A 111 -5.72 0.55 12.23
CA HIS A 111 -5.39 1.98 12.29
C HIS A 111 -4.52 2.39 13.49
N ALA A 112 -4.75 1.79 14.66
CA ALA A 112 -3.94 2.08 15.85
C ALA A 112 -2.44 1.79 15.60
N TYR A 113 -2.15 0.75 14.83
CA TYR A 113 -0.78 0.38 14.45
C TYR A 113 -0.23 1.29 13.37
N LEU A 114 -1.05 1.73 12.40
CA LEU A 114 -0.61 2.72 11.40
C LEU A 114 -0.12 4.00 12.07
N SER A 115 -0.86 4.50 13.06
CA SER A 115 -0.46 5.66 13.86
C SER A 115 0.81 5.40 14.66
N ALA A 116 0.85 4.28 15.40
CA ALA A 116 1.98 3.92 16.26
C ALA A 116 3.28 3.73 15.47
N PHE A 117 3.18 3.23 14.24
CA PHE A 117 4.34 3.06 13.38
C PHE A 117 4.80 4.34 12.68
N GLY A 118 4.01 5.41 12.73
CA GLY A 118 4.27 6.65 12.00
C GLY A 118 4.18 6.44 10.50
N CYS A 119 3.18 5.67 10.05
CA CYS A 119 2.99 5.31 8.66
C CYS A 119 2.66 6.55 7.80
N ASP A 120 3.39 6.72 6.70
CA ASP A 120 3.14 7.75 5.69
C ASP A 120 2.16 7.28 4.61
N LEU A 121 2.18 5.98 4.28
CA LEU A 121 1.32 5.39 3.25
C LEU A 121 0.97 3.94 3.60
N PHE A 122 -0.32 3.59 3.56
CA PHE A 122 -0.80 2.22 3.71
C PHE A 122 -1.21 1.60 2.37
N LEU A 123 -0.67 0.42 2.05
CA LEU A 123 -0.99 -0.32 0.82
C LEU A 123 -1.65 -1.66 1.13
N SER A 124 -2.77 -1.93 0.45
CA SER A 124 -3.51 -3.19 0.58
C SER A 124 -4.16 -3.59 -0.74
N THR A 125 -4.30 -4.89 -0.98
CA THR A 125 -5.14 -5.42 -2.07
C THR A 125 -6.63 -5.44 -1.69
N HIS A 126 -6.97 -5.09 -0.45
CA HIS A 126 -8.33 -5.09 0.06
C HIS A 126 -8.91 -3.67 0.12
N ALA A 127 -9.76 -3.33 -0.85
CA ALA A 127 -10.31 -1.98 -1.01
C ALA A 127 -11.04 -1.45 0.24
N GLN A 128 -11.67 -2.34 1.02
CA GLN A 128 -12.35 -1.94 2.27
C GLN A 128 -11.36 -1.52 3.36
N ASP A 129 -10.18 -2.16 3.44
CA ASP A 129 -9.13 -1.77 4.38
C ASP A 129 -8.56 -0.40 3.99
N VAL A 130 -8.42 -0.15 2.69
CA VAL A 130 -7.96 1.15 2.16
C VAL A 130 -8.97 2.24 2.45
N ARG A 131 -10.25 2.03 2.16
CA ARG A 131 -11.32 3.00 2.45
C ARG A 131 -11.36 3.35 3.93
N SER A 132 -11.33 2.33 4.79
CA SER A 132 -11.29 2.52 6.23
C SER A 132 -10.08 3.34 6.69
N ALA A 133 -8.90 3.11 6.13
CA ALA A 133 -7.69 3.88 6.46
C ALA A 133 -7.80 5.34 6.01
N LEU A 134 -8.37 5.58 4.83
CA LEU A 134 -8.66 6.94 4.32
C LEU A 134 -9.65 7.68 5.23
N ASP A 135 -10.74 7.02 5.64
CA ASP A 135 -11.75 7.59 6.55
C ASP A 135 -11.15 7.95 7.92
N ALA A 136 -10.10 7.24 8.33
CA ALA A 136 -9.35 7.51 9.55
C ALA A 136 -8.20 8.54 9.38
N GLY A 137 -8.07 9.15 8.21
CA GLY A 137 -7.10 10.21 7.92
C GLY A 137 -5.69 9.74 7.57
N PHE A 138 -5.50 8.46 7.25
CA PHE A 138 -4.23 7.94 6.74
C PHE A 138 -4.22 7.98 5.21
N ALA A 139 -3.08 8.35 4.62
CA ALA A 139 -2.91 8.12 3.18
C ALA A 139 -2.86 6.62 2.93
N ALA A 140 -3.72 6.14 2.02
CA ALA A 140 -3.80 4.74 1.67
C ALA A 140 -4.16 4.53 0.20
N ALA A 141 -3.72 3.41 -0.38
CA ALA A 141 -4.02 3.07 -1.76
C ALA A 141 -4.27 1.57 -1.94
N THR A 142 -5.15 1.26 -2.90
CA THR A 142 -5.45 -0.12 -3.29
C THR A 142 -4.43 -0.60 -4.31
N ILE A 143 -3.83 -1.75 -4.07
CA ILE A 143 -3.01 -2.47 -5.05
C ILE A 143 -3.95 -3.33 -5.89
N LEU A 144 -3.93 -3.11 -7.20
CA LEU A 144 -4.72 -3.88 -8.15
C LEU A 144 -3.94 -5.13 -8.58
N SER A 145 -4.58 -6.29 -8.44
CA SER A 145 -4.05 -7.58 -8.87
C SER A 145 -4.19 -7.76 -10.39
N GLY A 146 -3.38 -8.65 -10.98
CA GLY A 146 -3.59 -9.13 -12.35
C GLY A 146 -3.01 -8.26 -13.48
N GLY A 147 -2.11 -7.34 -13.16
CA GLY A 147 -1.33 -6.64 -14.17
C GLY A 147 -0.39 -7.58 -14.94
N ALA A 148 -0.07 -7.26 -16.20
CA ALA A 148 0.90 -8.02 -16.96
C ALA A 148 2.22 -8.14 -16.19
N ARG A 149 2.72 -9.37 -16.00
CA ARG A 149 4.04 -9.64 -15.42
C ARG A 149 5.08 -8.89 -16.26
N ARG A 150 5.55 -7.77 -15.75
CA ARG A 150 6.64 -7.02 -16.37
C ARG A 150 7.93 -7.80 -16.14
N ALA A 151 8.86 -7.72 -17.09
CA ALA A 151 10.20 -8.24 -16.90
C ALA A 151 10.79 -7.68 -15.60
N GLU A 152 11.56 -8.50 -14.89
CA GLU A 152 12.31 -8.07 -13.70
C GLU A 152 13.17 -6.84 -14.08
N SER A 153 12.98 -5.75 -13.35
CA SER A 153 13.71 -4.50 -13.54
C SER A 153 13.84 -3.80 -12.20
N ASN A 154 14.99 -3.19 -11.96
CA ASN A 154 15.25 -2.38 -10.77
C ASN A 154 14.64 -0.96 -10.87
N GLU A 155 13.95 -0.66 -11.97
CA GLU A 155 13.28 0.61 -12.17
C GLU A 155 11.92 0.65 -11.45
N LEU A 156 11.67 1.71 -10.69
CA LEU A 156 10.36 2.08 -10.17
C LEU A 156 9.80 3.22 -11.03
N ARG A 157 8.68 2.97 -11.71
CA ARG A 157 7.97 3.99 -12.51
C ARG A 157 6.78 4.50 -11.71
N ILE A 158 6.77 5.80 -11.44
CA ILE A 158 5.67 6.48 -10.76
C ILE A 158 5.05 7.42 -11.79
N ALA A 159 3.75 7.27 -12.00
CA ALA A 159 2.95 8.22 -12.76
C ALA A 159 2.14 9.05 -11.75
N PHE A 160 2.19 10.36 -11.90
CA PHE A 160 1.39 11.27 -11.10
C PHE A 160 0.24 11.78 -11.95
N ASP A 161 -0.92 11.87 -11.33
CA ASP A 161 -2.02 12.59 -11.93
C ASP A 161 -1.73 14.10 -11.87
N GLY A 162 -1.75 14.76 -13.03
CA GLY A 162 -1.25 16.13 -13.14
C GLY A 162 -2.12 17.11 -12.35
N ASP A 163 -3.42 17.07 -12.60
CA ASP A 163 -4.48 17.95 -12.10
C ASP A 163 -5.00 17.61 -10.70
N ALA A 164 -4.41 16.61 -10.04
CA ALA A 164 -4.68 16.31 -8.62
C ALA A 164 -3.43 16.39 -7.72
N VAL A 165 -2.23 16.48 -8.32
CA VAL A 165 -0.96 16.47 -7.58
C VAL A 165 -0.12 17.73 -7.85
N LEU A 166 0.13 18.01 -9.13
CA LEU A 166 1.04 19.09 -9.56
C LEU A 166 0.30 20.41 -9.84
N PHE A 167 -0.91 20.30 -10.36
CA PHE A 167 -1.78 21.39 -10.76
C PHE A 167 -3.07 21.38 -9.95
N SER A 168 -3.78 22.51 -9.95
CA SER A 168 -5.05 22.65 -9.24
C SER A 168 -6.14 21.74 -9.83
N ASP A 169 -7.02 21.25 -8.95
CA ASP A 169 -8.20 20.44 -9.28
C ASP A 169 -9.39 21.27 -9.84
N GLU A 170 -9.16 22.51 -10.27
CA GLU A 170 -10.22 23.40 -10.78
C GLU A 170 -10.97 22.76 -11.95
N SER A 171 -10.28 22.10 -12.87
CA SER A 171 -10.91 21.44 -14.02
C SER A 171 -11.77 20.23 -13.61
N GLU A 172 -11.35 19.45 -12.62
CA GLU A 172 -12.12 18.33 -12.04
C GLU A 172 -13.42 18.85 -11.39
N ARG A 173 -13.36 19.97 -10.67
CA ARG A 173 -14.54 20.59 -10.04
C ARG A 173 -15.55 21.12 -11.07
N VAL A 174 -15.07 21.65 -12.20
CA VAL A 174 -15.93 22.08 -13.31
C VAL A 174 -16.62 20.89 -13.95
N PHE A 175 -15.89 19.78 -14.16
CA PHE A 175 -16.47 18.54 -14.67
C PHE A 175 -17.55 17.98 -13.73
N GLN A 176 -17.31 17.93 -12.42
CA GLN A 176 -18.28 17.40 -11.45
C GLN A 176 -19.54 18.27 -11.32
N SER A 177 -19.43 19.59 -11.50
CA SER A 177 -20.56 20.52 -11.35
C SER A 177 -21.33 20.78 -12.65
N GLY A 178 -20.65 20.83 -13.80
CA GLY A 178 -21.22 21.22 -15.09
C GLY A 178 -21.14 20.16 -16.19
N GLY A 179 -20.55 18.99 -15.91
CA GLY A 179 -20.39 17.91 -16.88
C GLY A 179 -19.37 18.22 -17.97
N LEU A 180 -19.34 17.37 -19.00
CA LEU A 180 -18.30 17.37 -20.03
C LEU A 180 -18.29 18.65 -20.90
N GLU A 181 -19.46 19.22 -21.21
CA GLU A 181 -19.56 20.43 -22.04
C GLU A 181 -19.00 21.67 -21.33
N ALA A 182 -19.28 21.81 -20.03
CA ALA A 182 -18.74 22.90 -19.22
C ALA A 182 -17.22 22.79 -19.10
N PHE A 183 -16.72 21.57 -18.86
CA PHE A 183 -15.29 21.28 -18.85
C PHE A 183 -14.60 21.66 -20.17
N GLN A 184 -15.14 21.22 -21.31
CA GLN A 184 -14.54 21.49 -22.63
C GLN A 184 -14.54 22.98 -22.98
N SER A 185 -15.61 23.70 -22.61
CA SER A 185 -15.69 25.16 -22.82
C SER A 185 -14.63 25.88 -22.00
N GLN A 186 -14.49 25.51 -20.72
CA GLN A 186 -13.51 26.11 -19.82
C GLN A 186 -12.06 25.80 -20.23
N GLU A 187 -11.75 24.57 -20.61
CA GLU A 187 -10.43 24.19 -21.14
C GLU A 187 -10.08 24.98 -22.41
N ARG A 188 -11.06 25.24 -23.30
CA ARG A 188 -10.84 26.07 -24.50
C ARG A 188 -10.59 27.53 -24.16
N GLU A 189 -11.37 28.11 -23.25
CA GLU A 189 -11.22 29.51 -22.84
C GLU A 189 -9.92 29.75 -22.07
N ALA A 190 -9.54 28.81 -21.22
CA ALA A 190 -8.34 28.88 -20.39
C ALA A 190 -7.08 28.31 -21.06
N ALA A 191 -7.13 27.89 -22.33
CA ALA A 191 -6.05 27.18 -23.02
C ALA A 191 -4.68 27.91 -23.03
N ARG A 192 -4.66 29.23 -22.85
CA ARG A 192 -3.43 30.05 -22.78
C ARG A 192 -3.07 30.50 -21.37
N SER A 193 -3.86 30.13 -20.38
CA SER A 193 -3.64 30.44 -18.97
C SER A 193 -2.91 29.28 -18.32
N PRO A 194 -1.71 29.48 -17.75
CA PRO A 194 -1.01 28.43 -17.03
C PRO A 194 -1.86 27.89 -15.87
N LEU A 195 -1.88 26.56 -15.72
CA LEU A 195 -2.56 25.92 -14.60
C LEU A 195 -1.99 26.41 -13.27
N ARG A 196 -2.88 26.64 -12.30
CA ARG A 196 -2.49 27.03 -10.95
C ARG A 196 -1.79 25.86 -10.26
N GLY A 197 -1.07 26.19 -9.19
CA GLY A 197 -0.39 25.18 -8.39
C GLY A 197 -1.35 24.22 -7.72
N GLY A 198 -1.02 22.94 -7.77
CA GLY A 198 -1.71 21.90 -7.02
C GLY A 198 -1.37 21.92 -5.52
N PRO A 199 -1.99 21.04 -4.73
CA PRO A 199 -1.86 21.00 -3.27
C PRO A 199 -0.44 20.72 -2.77
N PHE A 200 0.43 20.19 -3.64
CA PHE A 200 1.85 19.91 -3.32
C PHE A 200 2.82 20.95 -3.91
N LYS A 201 2.33 22.04 -4.51
CA LYS A 201 3.18 23.15 -4.93
C LYS A 201 3.57 23.96 -3.68
N GLY A 202 4.76 23.67 -3.14
CA GLY A 202 5.39 24.41 -2.05
C GLY A 202 5.72 25.85 -2.42
#